data_AF-A0AAJ2AE44-F1
#
_entry.id   AF-A0AAJ2AE44-F1
#
_cell.length_a   1.000
_cell.length_b   1.000
_cell.length_c   1.000
_cell.angle_alpha   90.00
_cell.angle_beta   90.00
_cell.angle_gamma   90.00
#
_symmetry.space_group_name_H-M   'P 1'
#
loop_
_entity.id
_entity.type
_entity.pdbx_description
1 polymer ?
#
loop_
_entity_poly.entity_id
_entity_poly.type
_entity_poly.pdbx_seq_one_letter_code
_entity_poly.pdbx_strand_id
1 'polypeptide(L)'
;MVKRCSSWPVYVPAGTKNVGTARVREDMTVGRDSQQRALAQKYGTQPNSEVDEIMSGFDPVVSQVLAARGAATSGEAARKALQALGRLRDGEQNATERRYEAHLEQQRRSGEIQWYMFEGIKLKLAPRTFLTVDYVVLPASGVLEMHDVKGARAIFSDDAKVKMKVAAWIFPLVFKVVYPRKARDGGGWDVEEI
;
A
#
# COMPACT_ATOMS: atom_id res chain seq x y z
N MET A 1 -34.36 6.61 -2.07
CA MET A 1 -34.32 8.05 -1.76
C MET A 1 -34.46 8.23 -0.25
N VAL A 2 -33.35 8.45 0.47
CA VAL A 2 -33.36 8.98 1.84
C VAL A 2 -32.23 10.01 1.89
N LYS A 3 -32.61 11.26 2.14
CA LYS A 3 -31.73 12.43 2.21
C LYS A 3 -30.74 12.23 3.36
N ARG A 4 -29.44 12.28 3.07
CA ARG A 4 -28.43 12.58 4.11
C ARG A 4 -28.58 14.06 4.46
N CYS A 5 -29.45 14.37 5.40
CA CYS A 5 -29.51 15.67 6.08
C CYS A 5 -28.75 15.56 7.41
N SER A 6 -27.42 15.59 7.36
CA SER A 6 -26.62 16.04 8.49
C SER A 6 -25.30 16.57 7.97
N SER A 7 -25.16 17.90 8.04
CA SER A 7 -23.91 18.61 7.77
C SER A 7 -22.87 18.21 8.80
N TRP A 8 -21.66 17.91 8.32
CA TRP A 8 -20.49 17.71 9.15
C TRP A 8 -20.08 19.02 9.85
N PRO A 9 -19.47 18.96 11.06
CA PRO A 9 -19.25 17.78 11.89
C PRO A 9 -20.53 17.34 12.63
N VAL A 10 -20.77 16.02 12.67
CA VAL A 10 -21.90 15.43 13.38
C VAL A 10 -21.62 15.48 14.89
N TYR A 11 -22.31 16.38 15.61
CA TYR A 11 -22.37 16.31 17.06
C TYR A 11 -23.27 15.14 17.47
N VAL A 12 -22.68 14.10 18.07
CA VAL A 12 -23.43 12.99 18.68
C VAL A 12 -23.44 13.22 20.20
N PRO A 13 -24.60 13.51 20.81
CA PRO A 13 -24.70 13.70 22.25
C PRO A 13 -24.26 12.45 23.02
N ALA A 14 -23.59 12.64 24.17
CA ALA A 14 -23.26 11.55 25.08
C ALA A 14 -24.54 10.78 25.49
N GLY A 15 -24.47 9.45 25.56
CA GLY A 15 -25.62 8.58 25.82
C GLY A 15 -26.44 8.17 24.57
N THR A 16 -26.04 8.58 23.37
CA THR A 16 -26.70 8.15 22.12
C THR A 16 -26.47 6.65 21.90
N LYS A 17 -27.52 5.84 22.00
CA LYS A 17 -27.42 4.37 21.89
C LYS A 17 -27.35 3.87 20.44
N ASN A 18 -27.86 4.62 19.47
CA ASN A 18 -27.83 4.24 18.06
C ASN A 18 -27.61 5.46 17.16
N VAL A 19 -26.81 5.31 16.10
CA VAL A 19 -26.65 6.29 15.01
C VAL A 19 -27.05 5.60 13.70
N GLY A 20 -28.22 5.95 13.17
CA GLY A 20 -28.82 5.22 12.04
C GLY A 20 -29.13 3.77 12.45
N THR A 21 -28.55 2.81 11.73
CA THR A 21 -28.68 1.36 12.03
C THR A 21 -27.57 0.83 12.94
N ALA A 22 -26.57 1.65 13.29
CA ALA A 22 -25.43 1.23 14.11
C ALA A 22 -25.71 1.47 15.60
N ARG A 23 -25.39 0.49 16.45
CA ARG A 23 -25.49 0.61 17.92
C ARG A 23 -24.17 1.14 18.48
N VAL A 24 -24.24 2.19 19.26
CA VAL A 24 -23.10 2.77 20.00
C VAL A 24 -23.02 2.09 21.36
N ARG A 25 -21.86 1.53 21.70
CA ARG A 25 -21.58 0.93 23.00
C ARG A 25 -20.55 1.78 23.72
N GLU A 26 -20.90 2.25 24.92
CA GLU A 26 -20.03 3.07 25.76
C GLU A 26 -19.11 2.22 26.66
N ASP A 27 -19.29 0.90 26.66
CA ASP A 27 -18.46 -0.06 27.37
C ASP A 27 -17.50 -0.79 26.41
N MET A 28 -16.24 -0.36 26.37
CA MET A 28 -15.16 -1.22 25.85
C MET A 28 -14.84 -2.32 26.87
N THR A 29 -15.79 -3.23 27.12
CA THR A 29 -15.43 -4.54 27.65
C THR A 29 -14.83 -5.35 26.50
N VAL A 30 -13.50 -5.40 26.53
CA VAL A 30 -12.61 -6.15 25.64
C VAL A 30 -13.20 -7.54 25.35
N GLY A 31 -13.47 -7.79 24.08
CA GLY A 31 -14.03 -9.05 23.59
C GLY A 31 -13.13 -10.26 23.86
N ARG A 32 -13.57 -11.41 23.32
CA ARG A 32 -13.10 -12.79 23.49
C ARG A 32 -11.57 -13.07 23.52
N ASP A 33 -10.72 -12.10 23.15
CA ASP A 33 -9.25 -12.19 23.14
C ASP A 33 -8.57 -11.80 24.47
N SER A 34 -9.32 -11.24 25.44
CA SER A 34 -8.77 -10.87 26.76
C SER A 34 -8.34 -12.08 27.59
N GLN A 35 -9.07 -13.19 27.49
CA GLN A 35 -8.73 -14.42 28.22
C GLN A 35 -7.49 -15.11 27.65
N GLN A 36 -7.26 -15.05 26.34
CA GLN A 36 -6.02 -15.53 25.73
C GLN A 36 -4.80 -14.72 26.18
N ARG A 37 -4.93 -13.38 26.28
CA ARG A 37 -3.86 -12.53 26.84
C ARG A 37 -3.62 -12.77 28.34
N ALA A 38 -4.67 -12.98 29.12
CA ALA A 38 -4.55 -13.26 30.55
C ALA A 38 -3.91 -14.64 30.81
N LEU A 39 -4.27 -15.65 30.00
CA LEU A 39 -3.61 -16.97 30.03
C LEU A 39 -2.14 -16.88 29.61
N ALA A 40 -1.82 -16.10 28.56
CA ALA A 40 -0.44 -15.89 28.11
C ALA A 40 0.44 -15.18 29.16
N GLN A 41 -0.12 -14.25 29.94
CA GLN A 41 0.58 -13.60 31.06
C GLN A 41 0.78 -14.51 32.27
N LYS A 42 -0.17 -15.42 32.53
CA LYS A 42 -0.11 -16.31 33.70
C LYS A 42 0.78 -17.53 33.48
N TYR A 43 0.86 -18.05 32.25
CA TYR A 43 1.56 -19.30 31.94
C TYR A 43 2.76 -19.14 31.00
N GLY A 44 3.01 -17.94 30.48
CA GLY A 44 4.05 -17.68 29.49
C GLY A 44 3.67 -18.23 28.10
N THR A 45 4.05 -17.51 27.05
CA THR A 45 3.82 -17.95 25.65
C THR A 45 4.99 -18.82 25.22
N GLN A 46 4.83 -20.13 25.20
CA GLN A 46 5.78 -21.00 24.50
C GLN A 46 5.53 -20.85 22.99
N PRO A 47 6.56 -20.62 22.16
CA PRO A 47 6.40 -20.73 20.71
C PRO A 47 6.13 -22.20 20.36
N ASN A 48 5.28 -22.44 19.37
CA ASN A 48 5.10 -23.76 18.77
C ASN A 48 6.41 -24.15 18.07
N SER A 49 7.32 -24.81 18.78
CA SER A 49 8.38 -25.59 18.17
C SER A 49 7.75 -26.85 17.55
N GLU A 50 7.39 -26.76 16.27
CA GLU A 50 7.33 -27.93 15.37
C GLU A 50 8.77 -28.39 15.12
N VAL A 51 9.33 -29.13 16.08
CA VAL A 51 10.38 -30.11 15.83
C VAL A 51 9.72 -31.47 16.02
N ASP A 52 9.21 -32.01 14.92
CA ASP A 52 8.68 -33.36 14.87
C ASP A 52 9.78 -34.38 15.17
N GLU A 53 9.43 -35.26 16.11
CA GLU A 53 9.72 -36.69 16.15
C GLU A 53 10.94 -37.20 15.36
N ILE A 54 12.03 -37.35 16.09
CA ILE A 54 13.06 -38.35 15.80
C ILE A 54 12.45 -39.73 16.09
N MET A 55 11.74 -40.32 15.13
CA MET A 55 11.66 -41.78 14.97
C MET A 55 11.01 -42.18 13.63
N SER A 56 11.84 -42.45 12.62
CA SER A 56 11.68 -43.58 11.69
C SER A 56 12.79 -43.53 10.65
N GLY A 57 13.86 -44.29 10.91
CA GLY A 57 14.77 -44.68 9.84
C GLY A 57 14.06 -45.69 8.95
N PHE A 58 13.77 -45.31 7.70
CA PHE A 58 13.67 -46.22 6.56
C PHE A 58 13.51 -45.40 5.26
N ASP A 59 14.59 -45.23 4.49
CA ASP A 59 14.50 -44.85 3.08
C ASP A 59 13.77 -45.97 2.30
N PRO A 60 12.98 -45.67 1.25
CA PRO A 60 13.56 -45.89 -0.07
C PRO A 60 13.04 -45.03 -1.25
N VAL A 61 13.89 -44.99 -2.27
CA VAL A 61 13.68 -44.67 -3.71
C VAL A 61 13.58 -43.19 -4.12
N VAL A 62 14.75 -42.66 -4.49
CA VAL A 62 14.93 -41.51 -5.37
C VAL A 62 14.44 -41.88 -6.78
N SER A 63 13.29 -41.33 -7.20
CA SER A 63 12.95 -41.20 -8.63
C SER A 63 13.54 -39.89 -9.14
N GLN A 64 14.63 -39.99 -9.92
CA GLN A 64 15.22 -38.87 -10.62
C GLN A 64 14.29 -38.43 -11.76
N VAL A 65 13.38 -37.50 -11.48
CA VAL A 65 12.80 -36.67 -12.55
C VAL A 65 13.72 -35.48 -12.74
N LEU A 66 14.51 -35.51 -13.81
CA LEU A 66 15.22 -34.35 -14.34
C LEU A 66 14.18 -33.26 -14.69
N ALA A 67 13.88 -32.40 -13.74
CA ALA A 67 13.21 -31.14 -14.02
C ALA A 67 14.22 -30.23 -14.73
N ALA A 68 14.00 -30.01 -16.02
CA ALA A 68 14.65 -28.96 -16.78
C ALA A 68 14.42 -27.62 -16.06
N ARG A 69 15.41 -27.19 -15.27
CA ARG A 69 15.44 -25.85 -14.69
C ARG A 69 15.66 -24.89 -15.86
N GLY A 70 14.59 -24.25 -16.31
CA GLY A 70 14.69 -23.06 -17.15
C GLY A 70 15.52 -22.04 -16.39
N ALA A 71 16.77 -21.86 -16.81
CA ALA A 71 17.65 -20.85 -16.25
C ALA A 71 17.01 -19.49 -16.53
N ALA A 72 16.43 -18.87 -15.49
CA ALA A 72 16.05 -17.47 -15.56
C ALA A 72 17.26 -16.69 -16.07
N THR A 73 17.09 -15.99 -17.19
CA THR A 73 18.16 -15.19 -17.78
C THR A 73 18.72 -14.26 -16.70
N SER A 74 20.04 -14.07 -16.65
CA SER A 74 20.74 -13.29 -15.62
C SER A 74 20.14 -11.89 -15.38
N GLY A 75 19.47 -11.30 -16.39
CA GLY A 75 18.73 -10.04 -16.26
C GLY A 75 17.40 -10.12 -15.49
N GLU A 76 16.71 -11.26 -15.51
CA GLU A 76 15.45 -11.45 -14.77
C GLU A 76 15.70 -11.63 -13.26
N ALA A 77 16.77 -12.37 -12.92
CA ALA A 77 17.24 -12.49 -11.55
C ALA A 77 17.69 -11.13 -10.98
N ALA A 78 18.41 -10.31 -11.78
CA ALA A 78 18.82 -8.98 -11.39
C ALA A 78 17.63 -8.02 -11.18
N ARG A 79 16.59 -8.09 -12.03
CA ARG A 79 15.34 -7.32 -11.84
C ARG A 79 14.59 -7.74 -10.57
N LYS A 80 14.47 -9.04 -10.32
CA LYS A 80 13.84 -9.58 -9.09
C LYS A 80 14.62 -9.17 -7.84
N ALA A 81 15.96 -9.18 -7.89
CA ALA A 81 16.80 -8.72 -6.79
C ALA A 81 16.64 -7.22 -6.52
N LEU A 82 16.59 -6.39 -7.58
CA LEU A 82 16.33 -4.95 -7.45
C LEU A 82 14.94 -4.67 -6.86
N GLN A 83 13.93 -5.44 -7.29
CA GLN A 83 12.56 -5.34 -6.77
C GLN A 83 12.47 -5.74 -5.29
N ALA A 84 13.23 -6.77 -4.87
CA ALA A 84 13.26 -7.23 -3.49
C ALA A 84 14.06 -6.27 -2.57
N LEU A 85 15.15 -5.68 -3.06
CA LEU A 85 15.99 -4.75 -2.30
C LEU A 85 15.29 -3.40 -2.04
N GLY A 86 14.36 -3.01 -2.91
CA GLY A 86 13.60 -1.75 -2.78
C GLY A 86 12.34 -1.84 -1.90
N ARG A 87 11.99 -3.03 -1.37
CA ARG A 87 10.77 -3.20 -0.57
C ARG A 87 11.05 -2.82 0.89
N LEU A 88 10.91 -1.53 1.18
CA LEU A 88 10.85 -0.98 2.54
C LEU A 88 9.61 -1.51 3.29
N ARG A 89 9.54 -1.26 4.60
CA ARG A 89 8.36 -1.63 5.39
C ARG A 89 7.15 -0.82 4.93
N ASP A 90 5.96 -1.38 5.04
CA ASP A 90 4.72 -0.68 4.69
C ASP A 90 4.67 0.70 5.40
N GLY A 91 4.44 1.77 4.64
CA GLY A 91 4.46 3.15 5.12
C GLY A 91 5.85 3.81 5.24
N GLU A 92 6.93 3.11 4.92
CA GLU A 92 8.29 3.69 4.90
C GLU A 92 8.67 4.13 3.48
N GLN A 93 8.90 5.44 3.33
CA GLN A 93 9.24 6.03 2.04
C GLN A 93 10.66 5.69 1.59
N ASN A 94 10.82 5.44 0.30
CA ASN A 94 12.13 5.35 -0.34
C ASN A 94 12.79 6.74 -0.49
N ALA A 95 14.07 6.77 -0.87
CA ALA A 95 14.80 8.04 -1.02
C ALA A 95 14.23 8.95 -2.13
N THR A 96 13.61 8.38 -3.15
CA THR A 96 12.99 9.14 -4.27
C THR A 96 11.67 9.74 -3.82
N GLU A 97 10.84 8.96 -3.12
CA GLU A 97 9.57 9.37 -2.52
C GLU A 97 9.79 10.50 -1.52
N ARG A 98 10.75 10.39 -0.59
CA ARG A 98 11.10 11.50 0.33
C ARG A 98 11.47 12.79 -0.40
N ARG A 99 12.21 12.70 -1.51
CA ARG A 99 12.54 13.86 -2.34
C ARG A 99 11.30 14.42 -3.03
N TYR A 100 10.37 13.57 -3.42
CA TYR A 100 9.12 13.98 -4.04
C TYR A 100 8.18 14.64 -3.02
N GLU A 101 8.10 14.10 -1.81
CA GLU A 101 7.37 14.73 -0.71
C GLU A 101 7.89 16.13 -0.40
N ALA A 102 9.22 16.32 -0.35
CA ALA A 102 9.80 17.65 -0.16
C ALA A 102 9.37 18.64 -1.27
N HIS A 103 9.18 18.14 -2.50
CA HIS A 103 8.67 18.94 -3.61
C HIS A 103 7.17 19.25 -3.46
N LEU A 104 6.35 18.27 -3.05
CA LEU A 104 4.93 18.50 -2.76
C LEU A 104 4.74 19.49 -1.61
N GLU A 105 5.53 19.39 -0.55
CA GLU A 105 5.50 20.34 0.58
C GLU A 105 5.86 21.76 0.12
N GLN A 106 6.80 21.91 -0.82
CA GLN A 106 7.10 23.22 -1.42
C GLN A 106 5.89 23.77 -2.19
N GLN A 107 5.24 22.95 -3.03
CA GLN A 107 4.01 23.33 -3.74
C GLN A 107 2.86 23.66 -2.78
N ARG A 108 2.79 22.98 -1.64
CA ARG A 108 1.77 23.23 -0.62
C ARG A 108 1.97 24.61 -0.01
N ARG A 109 3.22 24.96 0.29
CA ARG A 109 3.60 26.28 0.83
C ARG A 109 3.39 27.40 -0.18
N SER A 110 3.56 27.14 -1.49
CA SER A 110 3.26 28.12 -2.54
C SER A 110 1.76 28.27 -2.82
N GLY A 111 0.92 27.37 -2.29
CA GLY A 111 -0.53 27.36 -2.52
C GLY A 111 -0.95 26.69 -3.83
N GLU A 112 -0.02 26.06 -4.55
CA GLU A 112 -0.31 25.27 -5.75
C GLU A 112 -1.09 23.99 -5.41
N ILE A 113 -0.78 23.39 -4.26
CA ILE A 113 -1.55 22.27 -3.70
C ILE A 113 -2.12 22.64 -2.34
N GLN A 114 -3.32 22.14 -2.08
CA GLN A 114 -4.02 22.35 -0.82
C GLN A 114 -3.67 21.26 0.18
N TRP A 115 -3.48 20.03 -0.31
CA TRP A 115 -3.27 18.86 0.52
C TRP A 115 -2.57 17.74 -0.25
N TYR A 116 -1.83 16.90 0.46
CA TYR A 116 -1.31 15.64 -0.07
C TYR A 116 -1.20 14.60 1.03
N MET A 117 -1.13 13.31 0.65
CA MET A 117 -0.94 12.20 1.58
C MET A 117 -0.21 11.03 0.92
N PHE A 118 0.80 10.50 1.60
CA PHE A 118 1.54 9.29 1.18
C PHE A 118 0.74 8.02 1.48
N GLU A 119 0.63 7.12 0.51
CA GLU A 119 -0.12 5.84 0.57
C GLU A 119 -1.54 5.95 1.17
N GLY A 120 -2.18 7.12 1.03
CA GLY A 120 -3.45 7.43 1.71
C GLY A 120 -4.68 6.78 1.10
N ILE A 121 -4.62 6.39 -0.18
CA ILE A 121 -5.74 5.79 -0.91
C ILE A 121 -5.32 4.46 -1.54
N LYS A 122 -6.14 3.44 -1.29
CA LYS A 122 -6.06 2.13 -1.92
C LYS A 122 -7.30 1.89 -2.77
N LEU A 123 -7.09 1.82 -4.08
CA LEU A 123 -8.14 1.64 -5.08
C LEU A 123 -8.36 0.16 -5.37
N LYS A 124 -9.62 -0.28 -5.37
CA LYS A 124 -9.99 -1.65 -5.75
C LYS A 124 -10.22 -1.71 -7.26
N LEU A 125 -9.40 -2.46 -7.98
CA LEU A 125 -9.52 -2.62 -9.44
C LEU A 125 -10.36 -3.85 -9.82
N ALA A 126 -10.21 -4.95 -9.06
CA ALA A 126 -10.93 -6.20 -9.27
C ALA A 126 -11.01 -6.99 -7.94
N PRO A 127 -11.71 -8.14 -7.86
CA PRO A 127 -11.64 -9.00 -6.69
C PRO A 127 -10.19 -9.34 -6.33
N ARG A 128 -9.79 -9.06 -5.08
CA ARG A 128 -8.42 -9.25 -4.56
C ARG A 128 -7.31 -8.46 -5.28
N THR A 129 -7.67 -7.52 -6.16
CA THR A 129 -6.70 -6.69 -6.90
C THR A 129 -6.87 -5.24 -6.50
N PHE A 130 -5.81 -4.69 -5.92
CA PHE A 130 -5.78 -3.31 -5.44
C PHE A 130 -4.56 -2.58 -6.00
N LEU A 131 -4.72 -1.28 -6.19
CA LEU A 131 -3.66 -0.34 -6.48
C LEU A 131 -3.54 0.60 -5.28
N THR A 132 -2.38 0.61 -4.65
CA THR A 132 -1.99 1.67 -3.71
C THR A 132 -1.20 2.68 -4.51
N VAL A 133 -1.60 3.95 -4.45
CA VAL A 133 -0.89 5.05 -5.11
C VAL A 133 0.10 5.64 -4.12
N ASP A 134 1.30 6.00 -4.57
CA ASP A 134 2.35 6.54 -3.70
C ASP A 134 1.91 7.86 -3.04
N TYR A 135 1.42 8.83 -3.82
CA TYR A 135 0.92 10.11 -3.29
C TYR A 135 -0.45 10.46 -3.85
N VAL A 136 -1.35 10.84 -2.96
CA VAL A 136 -2.61 11.50 -3.29
C VAL A 136 -2.38 12.99 -3.17
N VAL A 137 -2.74 13.77 -4.18
CA VAL A 137 -2.54 15.22 -4.21
C VAL A 137 -3.87 15.90 -4.52
N LEU A 138 -4.20 16.94 -3.76
CA LEU A 138 -5.31 17.84 -4.01
C LEU A 138 -4.75 19.22 -4.41
N PRO A 139 -4.67 19.54 -5.72
CA PRO A 139 -4.24 20.84 -6.21
C PRO A 139 -5.24 21.95 -5.88
N ALA A 140 -4.85 23.20 -6.12
CA ALA A 140 -5.75 24.35 -6.05
C ALA A 140 -6.95 24.25 -7.01
N SER A 141 -6.84 23.49 -8.10
CA SER A 141 -7.94 23.21 -9.04
C SER A 141 -9.09 22.41 -8.41
N GLY A 142 -8.83 21.70 -7.30
CA GLY A 142 -9.82 20.86 -6.61
C GLY A 142 -10.04 19.48 -7.23
N VAL A 143 -9.35 19.13 -8.33
CA VAL A 143 -9.41 17.81 -8.94
C VAL A 143 -8.34 16.92 -8.33
N LEU A 144 -8.75 15.81 -7.71
CA LEU A 144 -7.82 14.92 -7.01
C LEU A 144 -6.90 14.17 -7.99
N GLU A 145 -5.61 14.22 -7.71
CA GLU A 145 -4.55 13.63 -8.53
C GLU A 145 -3.87 12.47 -7.79
N MET A 146 -3.60 11.40 -8.53
CA MET A 146 -3.00 10.16 -8.06
C MET A 146 -1.60 10.04 -8.65
N HIS A 147 -0.57 10.30 -7.84
CA HIS A 147 0.82 10.35 -8.28
C HIS A 147 1.56 9.07 -7.89
N ASP A 148 2.02 8.33 -8.88
CA ASP A 148 2.86 7.14 -8.73
C ASP A 148 4.31 7.51 -9.03
N VAL A 149 5.19 7.45 -8.03
CA VAL A 149 6.59 7.88 -8.14
C VAL A 149 7.45 6.68 -8.52
N LYS A 150 8.30 6.84 -9.54
CA LYS A 150 9.18 5.77 -10.02
C LYS A 150 10.59 6.31 -10.22
N GLY A 151 11.59 5.57 -9.73
CA GLY A 151 12.98 6.00 -9.81
C GLY A 151 13.51 6.16 -11.24
N ALA A 152 12.95 5.42 -12.21
CA ALA A 152 13.23 5.59 -13.63
C ALA A 152 12.11 4.98 -14.48
N ARG A 153 11.93 5.49 -15.72
CA ARG A 153 10.99 4.94 -16.71
C ARG A 153 11.22 3.45 -17.00
N ALA A 154 12.48 3.02 -17.01
CA ALA A 154 12.86 1.63 -17.25
C ALA A 154 12.47 0.66 -16.12
N ILE A 155 12.19 1.18 -14.92
CA ILE A 155 11.81 0.41 -13.73
C ILE A 155 10.28 0.29 -13.62
N PHE A 156 9.53 0.98 -14.48
CA PHE A 156 8.08 0.88 -14.49
C PHE A 156 7.63 -0.47 -15.06
N SER A 157 7.24 -1.38 -14.16
CA SER A 157 6.77 -2.71 -14.52
C SER A 157 5.49 -2.66 -15.34
N ASP A 158 5.33 -3.60 -16.27
CA ASP A 158 4.15 -3.62 -17.14
C ASP A 158 2.86 -3.89 -16.36
N ASP A 159 2.91 -4.68 -15.28
CA ASP A 159 1.80 -4.88 -14.35
C ASP A 159 1.34 -3.55 -13.70
N ALA A 160 2.27 -2.72 -13.25
CA ALA A 160 1.94 -1.43 -12.65
C ALA A 160 1.34 -0.46 -13.69
N LYS A 161 1.86 -0.45 -14.93
CA LYS A 161 1.26 0.34 -16.04
C LYS A 161 -0.18 -0.05 -16.32
N VAL A 162 -0.45 -1.35 -16.41
CA VAL A 162 -1.81 -1.87 -16.65
C VAL A 162 -2.73 -1.46 -15.51
N LYS A 163 -2.30 -1.63 -14.25
CA LYS A 163 -3.09 -1.23 -13.08
C LYS A 163 -3.42 0.27 -13.07
N MET A 164 -2.44 1.12 -13.39
CA MET A 164 -2.66 2.58 -13.50
C MET A 164 -3.66 2.92 -14.60
N LYS A 165 -3.51 2.33 -15.80
CA LYS A 165 -4.47 2.54 -16.91
C LYS A 165 -5.88 2.06 -16.58
N VAL A 166 -6.00 0.89 -15.96
CA VAL A 166 -7.29 0.36 -15.51
C VAL A 166 -7.90 1.28 -14.45
N ALA A 167 -7.09 1.79 -13.51
CA ALA A 167 -7.57 2.74 -12.51
C ALA A 167 -8.08 4.04 -13.13
N ALA A 168 -7.34 4.61 -14.09
CA ALA A 168 -7.74 5.80 -14.85
C ALA A 168 -9.04 5.60 -15.64
N TRP A 169 -9.31 4.37 -16.08
CA TRP A 169 -10.57 4.05 -16.75
C TRP A 169 -11.76 3.90 -15.78
N ILE A 170 -11.54 3.36 -14.57
CA ILE A 170 -12.61 3.08 -13.59
C ILE A 170 -12.98 4.32 -12.77
N PHE A 171 -11.99 5.11 -12.36
CA PHE A 171 -12.18 6.18 -11.39
C PHE A 171 -12.11 7.56 -12.05
N PRO A 172 -13.01 8.49 -11.68
CA PRO A 172 -12.99 9.87 -12.19
C PRO A 172 -11.92 10.70 -11.46
N LEU A 173 -10.66 10.27 -11.57
CA LEU A 173 -9.48 10.83 -10.92
C LEU A 173 -8.38 10.99 -11.96
N VAL A 174 -7.48 11.95 -11.75
CA VAL A 174 -6.32 12.13 -12.64
C VAL A 174 -5.19 11.22 -12.15
N PHE A 175 -4.64 10.39 -13.04
CA PHE A 175 -3.52 9.51 -12.71
C PHE A 175 -2.26 10.00 -13.41
N LYS A 176 -1.21 10.23 -12.62
CA LYS A 176 0.08 10.70 -13.11
C LYS A 176 1.19 9.79 -12.62
N VAL A 177 2.19 9.59 -13.48
CA VAL A 177 3.43 8.91 -13.11
C VAL A 177 4.54 9.93 -13.10
N VAL A 178 5.35 9.87 -12.05
CA VAL A 178 6.36 10.88 -11.77
C VAL A 178 7.76 10.26 -11.76
N TYR A 179 8.67 10.87 -12.50
CA TYR A 179 10.06 10.44 -12.61
C TYR A 179 11.01 11.56 -12.20
N PRO A 180 12.09 11.24 -11.44
CA PRO A 180 13.11 12.23 -11.13
C PRO A 180 13.91 12.56 -12.39
N ARG A 181 14.06 13.85 -12.69
CA ARG A 181 14.99 14.31 -13.73
C ARG A 181 16.43 14.28 -13.21
N LYS A 182 17.38 13.95 -14.08
CA LYS A 182 18.80 13.97 -13.73
C LYS A 182 19.26 15.41 -13.49
N ALA A 183 20.21 15.60 -12.58
CA ALA A 183 20.73 16.93 -12.25
C ALA A 183 21.30 17.67 -13.47
N ARG A 184 21.93 16.93 -14.40
CA ARG A 184 22.47 17.48 -15.67
C ARG A 184 21.39 18.03 -16.62
N ASP A 185 20.15 17.57 -16.48
CA ASP A 185 19.01 17.89 -17.34
C ASP A 185 18.11 18.98 -16.69
N GLY A 186 18.66 19.76 -15.76
CA GLY A 186 17.95 20.83 -15.03
C GLY A 186 17.28 20.39 -13.72
N GLY A 187 17.34 19.09 -13.38
CA GLY A 187 16.71 18.55 -12.18
C GLY A 187 15.18 18.65 -12.21
N GLY A 188 14.56 18.46 -11.04
CA GLY A 188 13.10 18.46 -10.91
C GLY A 188 12.45 17.12 -11.24
N TRP A 189 11.21 17.19 -11.73
CA TRP A 189 10.33 16.04 -11.93
C TRP A 189 9.71 16.07 -13.32
N ASP A 190 9.71 14.93 -14.00
CA ASP A 190 8.90 14.69 -15.18
C ASP A 190 7.59 14.04 -14.73
N VAL A 191 6.48 14.63 -15.14
CA VAL A 191 5.14 14.18 -14.79
C VAL A 191 4.43 13.80 -16.08
N GLU A 192 3.97 12.56 -16.17
CA GLU A 192 3.22 12.04 -17.31
C GLU A 192 1.83 11.63 -16.85
N GLU A 193 0.80 12.13 -17.53
CA GLU A 193 -0.59 11.70 -17.33
C GLU A 193 -0.85 10.39 -18.09
N ILE A 194 -1.64 9.50 -17.50
CA ILE A 194 -1.91 8.13 -17.99
C ILE A 194 -3.18 8.04 -18.83
#